data_AF-A0A7W6YAD5-F1
#
_entry.id   AF-A0A7W6YAD5-F1
#
_cell.length_a   1.000
_cell.length_b   1.000
_cell.length_c   1.000
_cell.angle_alpha   90.00
_cell.angle_beta   90.00
_cell.angle_gamma   90.00
#
_symmetry.space_group_name_H-M   'P 1'
#
loop_
_entity.id
_entity.type
_entity.pdbx_description
1 polymer ?
#
loop_
_entity_poly.entity_id
_entity_poly.type
_entity_poly.pdbx_seq_one_letter_code
_entity_poly.pdbx_strand_id
1 'polypeptide(L)'
;MRAAGVAALANVPIFLPGNRTFGLLQVDDIEPRDFGEEDTQFLRTYATILGPVIDRLHKMQALQSTTERFALVVENARDYAIFVADPQDRIVDWHKGAEKVFGWTAEEAAGMSCSELFTAEDRAQGEDRKEIETARRVGSAPDVRWHVRKDGSRVFVDGSTMCLRNPDGSVRGFLKIGQDITERHRTEQRLLESEALQRSLIAGVPQLVWRARSVGLRIWSSPQWERFTGQHNQDSLGMGWLAAVHP
;
A
#
# COMPACT_ATOMS: atom_id res chain seq x y z
N MET A 1 35.74 -32.91 -18.26
CA MET A 1 36.09 -34.24 -17.72
C MET A 1 37.50 -34.66 -18.10
N ARG A 2 37.85 -34.88 -19.39
CA ARG A 2 39.26 -35.17 -19.77
C ARG A 2 40.27 -34.07 -19.42
N ALA A 3 39.87 -32.80 -19.50
CA ALA A 3 40.70 -31.67 -19.08
C ALA A 3 40.89 -31.55 -17.56
N ALA A 4 40.11 -32.29 -16.76
CA ALA A 4 40.16 -32.29 -15.29
C ALA A 4 40.81 -33.56 -14.72
N GLY A 5 41.34 -34.45 -15.57
CA GLY A 5 42.01 -35.68 -15.14
C GLY A 5 41.07 -36.80 -14.65
N VAL A 6 39.75 -36.65 -14.79
CA VAL A 6 38.78 -37.66 -14.32
C VAL A 6 38.91 -38.94 -15.15
N ALA A 7 39.24 -40.03 -14.47
CA ALA A 7 39.43 -41.37 -15.04
C ALA A 7 38.24 -42.31 -14.77
N ALA A 8 37.46 -42.08 -13.70
CA ALA A 8 36.25 -42.84 -13.38
C ALA A 8 35.17 -41.93 -12.74
N LEU A 9 33.90 -42.30 -12.90
CA LEU A 9 32.78 -41.61 -12.24
C LEU A 9 31.58 -42.52 -11.95
N ALA A 10 30.81 -42.19 -10.92
CA ALA A 10 29.52 -42.80 -10.60
C ALA A 10 28.48 -41.73 -10.28
N ASN A 11 27.27 -41.92 -10.81
CA ASN A 11 26.17 -40.95 -10.74
C ASN A 11 24.89 -41.61 -10.23
N VAL A 12 24.17 -40.89 -9.37
CA VAL A 12 22.80 -41.25 -8.97
C VAL A 12 21.88 -40.03 -9.01
N PRO A 13 20.62 -40.18 -9.45
CA PRO A 13 19.67 -39.09 -9.42
C PRO A 13 19.20 -38.77 -8.00
N ILE A 14 19.08 -37.48 -7.70
CA ILE A 14 18.41 -36.97 -6.50
C ILE A 14 16.97 -36.63 -6.87
N PHE A 15 16.02 -37.22 -6.15
CA PHE A 15 14.59 -36.94 -6.31
C PHE A 15 14.03 -36.18 -5.11
N LEU A 16 13.24 -35.15 -5.39
CA LEU A 16 12.37 -34.52 -4.40
C LEU A 16 11.12 -35.38 -4.17
N PRO A 17 10.37 -35.16 -3.07
CA PRO A 17 9.06 -35.80 -2.87
C PRO A 17 8.14 -35.65 -4.09
N GLY A 18 7.41 -36.73 -4.42
CA GLY A 18 6.58 -36.78 -5.63
C GLY A 18 7.35 -37.12 -6.91
N ASN A 19 8.54 -37.73 -6.80
CA ASN A 19 9.35 -38.23 -7.91
C ASN A 19 9.83 -37.12 -8.89
N ARG A 20 9.95 -35.89 -8.40
CA ARG A 20 10.50 -34.77 -9.17
C ARG A 20 12.01 -34.84 -9.15
N THR A 21 12.64 -34.85 -10.33
CA THR A 21 14.10 -34.85 -10.43
C THR A 21 14.66 -33.50 -9.99
N PHE A 22 15.59 -33.50 -9.04
CA PHE A 22 16.32 -32.29 -8.61
C PHE A 22 17.62 -32.12 -9.39
N GLY A 23 18.41 -33.19 -9.50
CA GLY A 23 19.75 -33.16 -10.09
C GLY A 23 20.46 -34.50 -9.91
N LEU A 24 21.78 -34.51 -10.09
CA LEU A 24 22.63 -35.70 -9.96
C LEU A 24 23.61 -35.54 -8.79
N LEU A 25 23.76 -36.57 -7.98
CA LEU A 25 24.91 -36.74 -7.09
C LEU A 25 25.98 -37.52 -7.86
N GLN A 26 27.13 -36.88 -8.07
CA GLN A 26 28.27 -37.44 -8.79
C GLN A 26 29.46 -37.59 -7.86
N VAL A 27 30.15 -38.71 -7.95
CA VAL A 27 31.51 -38.90 -7.43
C VAL A 27 32.42 -39.23 -8.58
N ASP A 28 33.55 -38.52 -8.66
CA ASP A 28 34.60 -38.74 -9.64
C ASP A 28 35.90 -39.21 -8.99
N ASP A 29 36.77 -39.80 -9.80
CA ASP A 29 38.12 -40.20 -9.43
C ASP A 29 39.10 -39.87 -10.55
N ILE A 30 40.31 -39.48 -10.18
CA ILE A 30 41.41 -39.20 -11.11
C ILE A 30 42.21 -40.46 -11.46
N GLU A 31 42.07 -41.52 -10.66
CA GLU A 31 42.62 -42.84 -10.93
C GLU A 31 41.53 -43.77 -11.50
N PRO A 32 41.87 -44.65 -12.47
CA PRO A 32 40.91 -45.63 -12.98
C PRO A 32 40.50 -46.59 -11.87
N ARG A 33 39.22 -46.56 -11.49
CA ARG A 33 38.60 -47.54 -10.60
C ARG A 33 37.22 -47.94 -11.09
N ASP A 34 36.82 -49.17 -10.80
CA ASP A 34 35.45 -49.63 -11.01
C ASP A 34 34.62 -49.30 -9.77
N PHE A 35 33.48 -48.63 -9.99
CA PHE A 35 32.48 -48.42 -8.96
C PHE A 35 31.57 -49.64 -8.91
N GLY A 36 31.59 -50.36 -7.80
CA GLY A 36 30.80 -51.57 -7.59
C GLY A 36 29.34 -51.28 -7.19
N GLU A 37 28.55 -52.34 -7.03
CA GLU A 37 27.17 -52.21 -6.54
C GLU A 37 27.11 -51.52 -5.17
N GLU A 38 28.05 -51.80 -4.27
CA GLU A 38 28.13 -51.16 -2.94
C GLU A 38 28.31 -49.64 -3.04
N ASP A 39 29.16 -49.16 -3.96
CA ASP A 39 29.35 -47.72 -4.18
C ASP A 39 28.06 -47.06 -4.68
N THR A 40 27.38 -47.70 -5.64
CA THR A 40 26.12 -47.15 -6.16
C THR A 40 24.98 -47.21 -5.14
N GLN A 41 24.92 -48.25 -4.31
CA GLN A 41 23.96 -48.42 -3.22
C GLN A 41 24.18 -47.35 -2.14
N PHE A 42 25.44 -47.08 -1.80
CA PHE A 42 25.84 -46.01 -0.91
C PHE A 42 25.36 -44.66 -1.46
N LEU A 43 25.71 -44.32 -2.70
CA LEU A 43 25.29 -43.07 -3.33
C LEU A 43 23.76 -42.91 -3.36
N ARG A 44 23.00 -43.98 -3.68
CA ARG A 44 21.53 -43.98 -3.67
C ARG A 44 20.95 -43.69 -2.28
N THR A 45 21.58 -44.18 -1.22
CA THR A 45 21.17 -43.94 0.16
C THR A 45 21.26 -42.45 0.48
N TYR A 46 22.39 -41.80 0.13
CA TYR A 46 22.57 -40.37 0.33
C TYR A 46 21.61 -39.54 -0.53
N ALA A 47 21.41 -39.91 -1.80
CA ALA A 47 20.45 -39.23 -2.67
C ALA A 47 19.02 -39.25 -2.12
N THR A 48 18.62 -40.36 -1.48
CA THR A 48 17.30 -40.52 -0.84
C THR A 48 17.12 -39.61 0.38
N ILE A 49 18.19 -39.35 1.13
CA ILE A 49 18.17 -38.44 2.30
C ILE A 49 18.21 -36.97 1.84
N LEU A 50 19.03 -36.67 0.84
CA LEU A 50 19.21 -35.30 0.33
C LEU A 50 17.92 -34.73 -0.26
N GLY A 51 17.14 -35.53 -0.98
CA GLY A 51 15.90 -35.09 -1.61
C GLY A 51 14.91 -34.38 -0.66
N PRO A 52 14.45 -35.04 0.42
CA PRO A 52 13.57 -34.42 1.41
C PRO A 52 14.19 -33.23 2.15
N VAL A 53 15.50 -33.25 2.43
CA VAL A 53 16.20 -32.14 3.10
C VAL A 53 16.24 -30.90 2.19
N ILE A 54 16.58 -31.08 0.92
CA ILE A 54 16.59 -30.03 -0.10
C ILE A 54 15.18 -29.45 -0.29
N ASP A 55 14.16 -30.31 -0.38
CA ASP A 55 12.76 -29.88 -0.49
C ASP A 55 12.33 -29.04 0.73
N ARG A 56 12.71 -29.46 1.94
CA ARG A 56 12.44 -28.70 3.17
C ARG A 56 13.15 -27.36 3.18
N LEU A 57 14.43 -27.32 2.83
CA LEU A 57 15.22 -26.08 2.77
C LEU A 57 14.65 -25.11 1.73
N HIS A 58 14.29 -25.58 0.54
CA HIS A 58 13.66 -24.74 -0.49
C HIS A 58 12.28 -24.24 -0.07
N LYS A 59 11.46 -25.06 0.59
CA LYS A 59 10.16 -24.62 1.12
C LYS A 59 10.32 -23.59 2.23
N MET A 60 11.27 -23.79 3.15
CA MET A 60 11.59 -22.84 4.20
C MET A 60 12.11 -21.52 3.63
N GLN A 61 13.03 -21.58 2.66
CA GLN A 61 13.58 -20.40 2.01
C GLN A 61 12.56 -19.68 1.13
N ALA A 62 11.65 -20.40 0.45
CA ALA A 62 10.56 -19.78 -0.30
C ALA A 62 9.56 -19.09 0.64
N LEU A 63 9.21 -19.73 1.76
CA LEU A 63 8.34 -19.15 2.79
C LEU A 63 9.01 -17.92 3.43
N GLN A 64 10.28 -18.03 3.79
CA GLN A 64 11.08 -16.91 4.31
C GLN A 64 11.18 -15.79 3.27
N SER A 65 11.50 -16.09 2.01
CA SER A 65 11.61 -15.07 0.95
C SER A 65 10.28 -14.38 0.67
N THR A 66 9.15 -15.09 0.74
CA THR A 66 7.82 -14.47 0.63
C THR A 66 7.53 -13.59 1.84
N THR A 67 7.70 -14.09 3.07
CA THR A 67 7.49 -13.31 4.30
C THR A 67 8.42 -12.11 4.39
N GLU A 68 9.70 -12.25 4.06
CA GLU A 68 10.70 -11.19 4.04
C GLU A 68 10.41 -10.17 2.94
N ARG A 69 9.97 -10.59 1.74
CA ARG A 69 9.56 -9.65 0.68
C ARG A 69 8.30 -8.88 1.06
N PHE A 70 7.31 -9.53 1.67
CA PHE A 70 6.13 -8.84 2.20
C PHE A 70 6.50 -7.90 3.34
N ALA A 71 7.35 -8.33 4.27
CA ALA A 71 7.87 -7.50 5.34
C ALA A 71 8.64 -6.29 4.78
N LEU A 72 9.46 -6.47 3.75
CA LEU A 72 10.21 -5.37 3.11
C LEU A 72 9.29 -4.36 2.42
N VAL A 73 8.22 -4.80 1.74
CA VAL A 73 7.23 -3.89 1.12
C VAL A 73 6.47 -3.11 2.21
N VAL A 74 6.06 -3.79 3.27
CA VAL A 74 5.34 -3.21 4.41
C VAL A 74 6.24 -2.27 5.23
N GLU A 75 7.52 -2.61 5.45
CA GLU A 75 8.46 -1.81 6.23
C GLU A 75 8.99 -0.58 5.47
N ASN A 76 9.07 -0.64 4.13
CA ASN A 76 9.58 0.48 3.31
C ASN A 76 8.50 1.46 2.85
N ALA A 77 7.21 1.11 2.97
CA ALA A 77 6.11 2.02 2.69
C ALA A 77 5.96 3.04 3.83
N ARG A 78 6.75 4.13 3.78
CA ARG A 78 6.81 5.15 4.85
C ARG A 78 5.48 5.85 5.12
N ASP A 79 4.64 5.94 4.11
CA ASP A 79 3.36 6.65 4.18
C ASP A 79 2.20 5.71 4.56
N TYR A 80 2.47 4.42 4.79
CA TYR A 80 1.45 3.44 5.13
C TYR A 80 1.52 3.04 6.59
N ALA A 81 0.40 3.15 7.30
CA ALA A 81 0.19 2.52 8.59
C ALA A 81 -0.42 1.14 8.38
N ILE A 82 0.23 0.11 8.93
CA ILE A 82 -0.26 -1.27 8.93
C ILE A 82 -0.16 -1.79 10.36
N PHE A 83 -1.26 -2.31 10.88
CA PHE A 83 -1.31 -2.87 12.22
C PHE A 83 -2.48 -3.85 12.37
N VAL A 84 -2.38 -4.71 13.39
CA VAL A 84 -3.39 -5.73 13.68
C VAL A 84 -3.96 -5.46 15.07
N ALA A 85 -5.27 -5.64 15.21
CA ALA A 85 -5.97 -5.58 16.47
C ALA A 85 -6.65 -6.92 16.79
N ASP A 86 -6.85 -7.18 18.08
CA ASP A 86 -7.57 -8.35 18.60
C ASP A 86 -9.09 -8.25 18.38
N PRO A 87 -9.89 -9.27 18.75
CA PRO A 87 -11.35 -9.21 18.65
C PRO A 87 -12.02 -8.15 19.55
N GLN A 88 -11.29 -7.47 20.42
CA GLN A 88 -11.76 -6.37 21.26
C GLN A 88 -11.27 -5.00 20.74
N ASP A 89 -10.68 -4.99 19.53
CA ASP A 89 -10.13 -3.81 18.87
C ASP A 89 -8.96 -3.16 19.64
N ARG A 90 -8.13 -3.99 20.29
CA ARG A 90 -6.86 -3.60 20.90
C ARG A 90 -5.69 -4.00 20.02
N ILE A 91 -4.74 -3.10 19.83
CA ILE A 91 -3.58 -3.31 18.97
C ILE A 91 -2.72 -4.46 19.52
N VAL A 92 -2.41 -5.44 18.67
CA VAL A 92 -1.53 -6.58 19.00
C VAL A 92 -0.24 -6.54 18.20
N ASP A 93 -0.28 -6.10 16.95
CA ASP A 93 0.90 -5.92 16.11
C ASP A 93 0.90 -4.52 15.52
N TRP A 94 2.06 -3.86 15.56
CA TRP A 94 2.22 -2.49 15.10
C TRP A 94 3.48 -2.38 14.23
N HIS A 95 3.32 -2.18 12.92
CA HIS A 95 4.46 -2.13 12.01
C HIS A 95 5.11 -0.74 11.99
N LYS A 96 6.39 -0.68 11.60
CA LYS A 96 7.19 0.57 11.51
C LYS A 96 6.55 1.71 10.72
N GLY A 97 5.75 1.39 9.71
CA GLY A 97 5.00 2.40 8.96
C GLY A 97 3.96 3.12 9.83
N ALA A 98 3.26 2.38 10.70
CA ALA A 98 2.30 2.93 11.65
C ALA A 98 2.98 3.81 12.71
N GLU A 99 4.21 3.48 13.14
CA GLU A 99 5.00 4.35 14.03
C GLU A 99 5.28 5.71 13.39
N LYS A 100 5.60 5.74 12.10
CA LYS A 100 5.87 7.00 11.37
C LYS A 100 4.60 7.81 11.16
N VAL A 101 3.50 7.15 10.83
CA VAL A 101 2.21 7.81 10.55
C VAL A 101 1.57 8.37 11.82
N PHE A 102 1.56 7.59 12.92
CA PHE A 102 0.85 7.95 14.15
C PHE A 102 1.75 8.39 15.31
N GLY A 103 3.06 8.12 15.27
CA GLY A 103 4.03 8.58 16.28
C GLY A 103 4.13 7.73 17.55
N TRP A 104 3.39 6.63 17.65
CA TRP A 104 3.48 5.66 18.74
C TRP A 104 4.49 4.57 18.39
N THR A 105 5.37 4.16 19.32
CA THR A 105 6.21 2.97 19.08
C THR A 105 5.38 1.70 19.21
N ALA A 106 5.87 0.58 18.67
CA ALA A 106 5.19 -0.70 18.80
C ALA A 106 4.94 -1.11 20.27
N GLU A 107 5.88 -0.82 21.16
CA GLU A 107 5.73 -1.12 22.59
C GLU A 107 4.65 -0.26 23.27
N GLU A 108 4.51 1.00 22.87
CA GLU A 108 3.50 1.91 23.41
C GLU A 108 2.10 1.60 22.85
N ALA A 109 2.04 1.23 21.57
CA ALA A 109 0.80 0.91 20.88
C ALA A 109 0.23 -0.45 21.32
N ALA A 110 1.05 -1.39 21.74
CA ALA A 110 0.60 -2.72 22.17
C ALA A 110 -0.45 -2.65 23.30
N GLY A 111 -1.62 -3.23 23.07
CA GLY A 111 -2.76 -3.25 24.00
C GLY A 111 -3.61 -1.98 24.02
N MET A 112 -3.17 -0.90 23.36
CA MET A 112 -3.93 0.33 23.21
C MET A 112 -5.20 0.08 22.39
N SER A 113 -6.30 0.74 22.77
CA SER A 113 -7.54 0.71 21.97
C SER A 113 -7.32 1.45 20.65
N CYS A 114 -7.75 0.87 19.53
CA CYS A 114 -7.72 1.57 18.23
C CYS A 114 -8.52 2.88 18.26
N SER A 115 -9.53 3.01 19.13
CA SER A 115 -10.28 4.26 19.36
C SER A 115 -9.37 5.45 19.73
N GLU A 116 -8.17 5.23 20.27
CA GLU A 116 -7.22 6.33 20.57
C GLU A 116 -6.65 6.99 19.31
N LEU A 117 -6.71 6.31 18.16
CA LEU A 117 -6.31 6.87 16.88
C LEU A 117 -7.41 7.76 16.28
N PHE A 118 -8.64 7.70 16.78
CA PHE A 118 -9.76 8.49 16.26
C PHE A 118 -9.81 9.88 16.88
N THR A 119 -10.35 10.83 16.13
CA THR A 119 -10.64 12.17 16.67
C THR A 119 -11.68 12.09 17.78
N ALA A 120 -11.68 13.08 18.69
CA ALA A 120 -12.67 13.14 19.77
C ALA A 120 -14.10 13.25 19.21
N GLU A 121 -14.25 13.96 18.10
CA GLU A 121 -15.50 14.14 17.37
C GLU A 121 -16.00 12.82 16.79
N ASP A 122 -15.13 12.04 16.14
CA ASP A 122 -15.47 10.73 15.58
C ASP A 122 -15.84 9.71 16.66
N ARG A 123 -15.09 9.71 17.77
CA ARG A 123 -15.43 8.87 18.95
C ARG A 123 -16.79 9.22 19.53
N ALA A 124 -17.11 10.51 19.63
CA ALA A 124 -18.41 10.97 20.12
C ALA A 124 -19.56 10.55 19.18
N GLN A 125 -19.30 10.48 17.87
CA GLN A 125 -20.25 10.01 16.86
C GLN A 125 -20.29 8.48 16.73
N GLY A 126 -19.42 7.76 17.45
CA GLY A 126 -19.32 6.30 17.46
C GLY A 126 -18.74 5.73 16.18
N GLU A 127 -17.98 6.51 15.43
CA GLU A 127 -17.41 6.10 14.14
C GLU A 127 -16.40 4.95 14.27
N ASP A 128 -15.62 4.95 15.35
CA ASP A 128 -14.70 3.87 15.73
C ASP A 128 -15.44 2.51 15.85
N ARG A 129 -16.59 2.51 16.53
CA ARG A 129 -17.43 1.32 16.70
C ARG A 129 -18.10 0.91 15.40
N LYS A 130 -18.64 1.86 14.63
CA LYS A 130 -19.31 1.59 13.34
C LYS A 130 -18.36 0.94 12.34
N GLU A 131 -17.11 1.38 12.30
CA GLU A 131 -16.08 0.82 11.44
C GLU A 131 -15.87 -0.67 11.72
N ILE A 132 -15.63 -1.01 13.00
CA ILE A 132 -15.43 -2.40 13.44
C ILE A 132 -16.68 -3.26 13.23
N GLU A 133 -17.87 -2.76 13.55
CA GLU A 133 -19.12 -3.48 13.33
C GLU A 133 -19.36 -3.76 11.84
N THR A 134 -19.05 -2.79 10.98
CA THR A 134 -19.16 -2.94 9.53
C THR A 134 -18.18 -3.99 9.02
N ALA A 135 -16.90 -3.93 9.44
CA ALA A 135 -15.90 -4.93 9.08
C ALA A 135 -16.30 -6.34 9.57
N ARG A 136 -16.84 -6.46 10.78
CA ARG A 136 -17.36 -7.74 11.31
C ARG A 136 -18.50 -8.31 10.50
N ARG A 137 -19.37 -7.47 9.93
CA ARG A 137 -20.55 -7.92 9.19
C ARG A 137 -20.23 -8.22 7.72
N VAL A 138 -19.48 -7.34 7.07
CA VAL A 138 -19.27 -7.35 5.61
C VAL A 138 -17.91 -7.93 5.22
N GLY A 139 -16.97 -8.04 6.17
CA GLY A 139 -15.59 -8.50 5.95
C GLY A 139 -14.60 -7.34 5.86
N SER A 140 -15.03 -6.16 5.44
CA SER A 140 -14.22 -4.94 5.46
C SER A 140 -15.05 -3.67 5.67
N ALA A 141 -14.38 -2.59 6.07
CA ALA A 141 -14.94 -1.25 6.19
C ALA A 141 -13.92 -0.22 5.68
N PRO A 142 -14.36 0.83 4.96
CA PRO A 142 -13.48 1.95 4.60
C PRO A 142 -13.20 2.83 5.83
N ASP A 143 -11.99 3.39 5.87
CA ASP A 143 -11.53 4.31 6.90
C ASP A 143 -10.80 5.49 6.25
N VAL A 144 -11.59 6.44 5.74
CA VAL A 144 -11.08 7.60 5.01
C VAL A 144 -11.45 8.87 5.79
N ARG A 145 -10.59 9.26 6.72
CA ARG A 145 -10.90 10.34 7.67
C ARG A 145 -9.67 10.95 8.33
N TRP A 146 -9.92 11.96 9.15
CA TRP A 146 -8.92 12.49 10.07
C TRP A 146 -8.75 11.56 11.28
N HIS A 147 -7.50 11.29 11.63
CA HIS A 147 -7.08 10.61 12.84
C HIS A 147 -6.14 11.51 13.64
N VAL A 148 -5.77 11.05 14.84
CA VAL A 148 -4.92 11.78 15.77
C VAL A 148 -3.62 11.01 15.99
N ARG A 149 -2.49 11.72 15.89
CA ARG A 149 -1.16 11.22 16.24
C ARG A 149 -0.92 11.34 17.74
N LYS A 150 0.11 10.68 18.26
CA LYS A 150 0.54 10.76 19.66
C LYS A 150 0.72 12.20 20.16
N ASP A 151 1.24 13.09 19.32
CA ASP A 151 1.47 14.50 19.65
C ASP A 151 0.20 15.38 19.59
N GLY A 152 -0.95 14.78 19.28
CA GLY A 152 -2.23 15.47 19.10
C GLY A 152 -2.43 16.10 17.71
N SER A 153 -1.42 16.04 16.83
CA SER A 153 -1.57 16.51 15.45
C SER A 153 -2.51 15.60 14.67
N ARG A 154 -3.18 16.17 13.65
CA ARG A 154 -4.10 15.42 12.79
C ARG A 154 -3.38 14.81 11.58
N VAL A 155 -3.76 13.59 11.25
CA VAL A 155 -3.35 12.86 10.05
C VAL A 155 -4.58 12.47 9.24
N PHE A 156 -4.59 12.75 7.93
CA PHE A 156 -5.67 12.28 7.07
C PHE A 156 -5.27 10.95 6.48
N VAL A 157 -5.99 9.90 6.85
CA VAL A 157 -5.72 8.53 6.42
C VAL A 157 -6.75 8.14 5.38
N ASP A 158 -6.28 7.55 4.29
CA ASP A 158 -7.08 6.84 3.30
C ASP A 158 -6.81 5.35 3.48
N GLY A 159 -7.73 4.65 4.14
CA GLY A 159 -7.50 3.29 4.60
C GLY A 159 -8.74 2.40 4.61
N SER A 160 -8.53 1.20 5.11
CA SER A 160 -9.57 0.19 5.30
C SER A 160 -9.21 -0.77 6.43
N THR A 161 -10.26 -1.20 7.13
CA THR A 161 -10.20 -2.26 8.13
C THR A 161 -10.78 -3.55 7.57
N MET A 162 -10.04 -4.65 7.68
CA MET A 162 -10.45 -5.99 7.28
C MET A 162 -10.65 -6.89 8.50
N CYS A 163 -11.74 -7.64 8.53
CA CYS A 163 -11.99 -8.62 9.59
C CYS A 163 -11.24 -9.93 9.30
N LEU A 164 -10.37 -10.32 10.23
CA LEU A 164 -9.65 -11.59 10.18
C LEU A 164 -10.50 -12.65 10.88
N ARG A 165 -10.72 -13.79 10.22
CA ARG A 165 -11.49 -14.91 10.77
C ARG A 165 -10.65 -16.16 10.93
N ASN A 166 -11.00 -16.96 11.93
CA ASN A 166 -10.51 -18.32 12.07
C ASN A 166 -11.22 -19.25 11.08
N PRO A 167 -10.69 -20.47 10.85
CA PRO A 167 -11.34 -21.48 9.99
C PRO A 167 -12.77 -21.86 10.42
N ASP A 168 -13.10 -21.68 11.70
CA ASP A 168 -14.44 -21.91 12.28
C ASP A 168 -15.41 -20.73 12.07
N GLY A 169 -14.97 -19.64 11.43
CA GLY A 169 -15.74 -18.43 11.17
C GLY A 169 -15.73 -17.40 12.31
N SER A 170 -15.12 -17.71 13.46
CA SER A 170 -15.00 -16.78 14.58
C SER A 170 -14.10 -15.60 14.22
N VAL A 171 -14.36 -14.42 14.79
CA VAL A 171 -13.49 -13.25 14.60
C VAL A 171 -12.19 -13.48 15.35
N ARG A 172 -11.07 -13.49 14.62
CA ARG A 172 -9.71 -13.55 15.16
C ARG A 172 -9.17 -12.17 15.52
N GLY A 173 -9.60 -11.14 14.79
CA GLY A 173 -9.13 -9.77 14.96
C GLY A 173 -9.39 -8.92 13.72
N PHE A 174 -8.65 -7.83 13.60
CA PHE A 174 -8.77 -6.87 12.50
C PHE A 174 -7.41 -6.49 11.96
N LEU A 175 -7.26 -6.49 10.64
CA LEU A 175 -6.10 -5.91 9.95
C LEU A 175 -6.49 -4.51 9.48
N LYS A 176 -5.71 -3.51 9.87
CA LYS A 176 -5.90 -2.12 9.51
C LYS A 176 -4.75 -1.69 8.60
N ILE A 177 -5.09 -1.13 7.44
CA ILE A 177 -4.14 -0.56 6.49
C ILE A 177 -4.63 0.82 6.06
N GLY A 178 -3.76 1.82 6.11
CA GLY A 178 -4.12 3.16 5.66
C GLY A 178 -2.90 3.96 5.22
N GLN A 179 -3.10 4.81 4.22
CA GLN A 179 -2.08 5.70 3.71
C GLN A 179 -2.28 7.12 4.28
N ASP A 180 -1.20 7.72 4.79
CA ASP A 180 -1.17 9.16 5.09
C ASP A 180 -1.20 9.95 3.78
N ILE A 181 -2.33 10.62 3.54
CA ILE A 181 -2.51 11.52 2.40
C ILE A 181 -2.69 12.98 2.86
N THR A 182 -2.21 13.31 4.06
CA THR A 182 -2.37 14.64 4.67
C THR A 182 -1.84 15.76 3.77
N GLU A 183 -0.65 15.59 3.18
CA GLU A 183 -0.08 16.61 2.28
C GLU A 183 -0.91 16.78 1.01
N ARG A 184 -1.39 15.67 0.42
CA ARG A 184 -2.24 15.69 -0.77
C ARG A 184 -3.54 16.45 -0.47
N HIS A 185 -4.21 16.10 0.62
CA HIS A 185 -5.46 16.72 1.03
C HIS A 185 -5.29 18.21 1.36
N ARG A 186 -4.22 18.59 2.08
CA ARG A 186 -3.91 20.00 2.37
C ARG A 186 -3.60 20.80 1.11
N THR A 187 -2.92 20.20 0.14
CA THR A 187 -2.57 20.87 -1.13
C THR A 187 -3.82 21.11 -1.97
N GLU A 188 -4.70 20.11 -2.06
CA GLU A 188 -6.00 20.23 -2.73
C GLU A 188 -6.88 21.30 -2.08
N GLN A 189 -6.95 21.30 -0.74
CA GLN A 189 -7.72 22.29 0.00
C GLN A 189 -7.20 23.73 -0.20
N ARG A 190 -5.88 23.93 -0.16
CA ARG A 190 -5.27 25.24 -0.44
C ARG A 190 -5.54 25.72 -1.86
N LEU A 191 -5.54 24.81 -2.84
CA LEU A 191 -5.86 25.15 -4.22
C LEU A 191 -7.32 25.62 -4.34
N LEU A 192 -8.25 24.87 -3.75
CA LEU A 192 -9.67 25.23 -3.73
C LEU A 192 -9.93 26.58 -3.04
N GLU A 193 -9.29 26.82 -1.90
CA GLU A 193 -9.37 28.09 -1.17
C GLU A 193 -8.77 29.24 -1.98
N SER A 194 -7.63 29.02 -2.65
CA SER A 194 -7.01 30.02 -3.51
C SER A 194 -7.89 30.38 -4.71
N GLU A 195 -8.49 29.38 -5.37
CA GLU A 195 -9.43 29.60 -6.47
C GLU A 195 -10.68 30.36 -6.01
N ALA A 196 -11.23 29.98 -4.85
CA ALA A 196 -12.39 30.65 -4.26
C ALA A 196 -12.08 32.11 -3.88
N LEU A 197 -10.91 32.35 -3.29
CA LEU A 197 -10.44 33.69 -2.96
C LEU A 197 -10.23 34.53 -4.23
N GLN A 198 -9.57 33.99 -5.25
CA GLN A 198 -9.38 34.67 -6.53
C GLN A 198 -10.71 35.04 -7.18
N ARG A 199 -11.69 34.11 -7.21
CA ARG A 199 -13.04 34.40 -7.72
C ARG A 199 -13.72 35.52 -6.92
N SER A 200 -13.61 35.48 -5.60
CA SER A 200 -14.20 36.48 -4.71
C SER A 200 -13.58 37.87 -4.90
N LEU A 201 -12.26 37.95 -5.01
CA LEU A 201 -11.55 39.20 -5.28
C LEU A 201 -11.97 39.81 -6.62
N ILE A 202 -12.00 39.02 -7.70
CA ILE A 202 -12.39 39.55 -9.02
C ILE A 202 -13.88 39.96 -9.04
N ALA A 203 -14.75 39.24 -8.32
CA ALA A 203 -16.16 39.63 -8.18
C ALA A 203 -16.35 40.91 -7.34
N GLY A 204 -15.41 41.26 -6.46
CA GLY A 204 -15.46 42.44 -5.60
C GLY A 204 -14.87 43.71 -6.21
N VAL A 205 -14.00 43.61 -7.23
CA VAL A 205 -13.38 44.79 -7.87
C VAL A 205 -14.40 45.52 -8.75
N PRO A 206 -14.58 46.85 -8.66
CA PRO A 206 -15.58 47.58 -9.45
C PRO A 206 -15.21 47.74 -10.94
N GLN A 207 -14.06 47.23 -11.36
CA GLN A 207 -13.55 47.31 -12.73
C GLN A 207 -13.95 46.07 -13.55
N LEU A 208 -14.03 46.24 -14.87
CA LEU A 208 -14.23 45.15 -15.80
C LEU A 208 -12.93 44.35 -15.94
N VAL A 209 -12.98 43.07 -15.57
CA VAL A 209 -11.85 42.15 -15.72
C VAL A 209 -12.25 41.06 -16.70
N TRP A 210 -11.42 40.79 -17.69
CA TRP A 210 -11.63 39.68 -18.62
C TRP A 210 -10.32 38.96 -18.89
N ARG A 211 -10.45 37.72 -19.36
CA ARG A 211 -9.33 36.91 -19.83
C ARG A 211 -9.60 36.52 -21.28
N ALA A 212 -8.60 36.68 -22.13
CA ALA A 212 -8.65 36.29 -23.53
C ALA A 212 -7.41 35.44 -23.89
N ARG A 213 -7.53 34.62 -24.94
CA ARG A 213 -6.38 33.96 -25.58
C ARG A 213 -5.58 34.99 -26.38
N SER A 214 -4.35 34.63 -26.78
CA SER A 214 -3.46 35.48 -27.57
C SER A 214 -4.08 36.01 -28.88
N VAL A 215 -5.08 35.31 -29.43
CA VAL A 215 -5.81 35.71 -30.64
C VAL A 215 -7.00 36.66 -30.34
N GLY A 216 -7.09 37.20 -29.13
CA GLY A 216 -8.17 38.11 -28.71
C GLY A 216 -9.50 37.43 -28.37
N LEU A 217 -9.59 36.11 -28.50
CA LEU A 217 -10.78 35.33 -28.11
C LEU A 217 -10.97 35.35 -26.59
N ARG A 218 -12.06 35.97 -26.12
CA ARG A 218 -12.41 36.02 -24.71
C ARG A 218 -12.83 34.64 -24.20
N ILE A 219 -12.26 34.23 -23.08
CA ILE A 219 -12.53 32.94 -22.44
C ILE A 219 -13.22 33.07 -21.08
N TRP A 220 -13.20 34.26 -20.50
CA TRP A 220 -13.87 34.55 -19.24
C TRP A 220 -14.03 36.07 -19.07
N SER A 221 -15.12 36.50 -18.43
CA SER A 221 -15.32 37.87 -17.98
C SER A 221 -15.89 37.90 -16.56
N SER A 222 -15.59 39.00 -15.86
CA SER A 222 -16.06 39.23 -14.51
C SER A 222 -17.56 39.57 -14.50
N PRO A 223 -18.30 39.29 -13.41
CA PRO A 223 -19.75 39.56 -13.33
C PRO A 223 -20.14 41.03 -13.55
N GLN A 224 -19.19 41.96 -13.42
CA GLN A 224 -19.32 43.38 -13.71
C GLN A 224 -19.62 43.62 -15.20
N TRP A 225 -19.16 42.74 -16.10
CA TRP A 225 -19.41 42.86 -17.55
C TRP A 225 -20.89 42.91 -17.85
N GLU A 226 -21.64 41.93 -17.33
CA GLU A 226 -23.08 41.85 -17.55
C GLU A 226 -23.80 43.05 -16.92
N ARG A 227 -23.38 43.47 -15.72
CA ARG A 227 -23.94 44.67 -15.07
C ARG A 227 -23.69 45.97 -15.83
N PHE A 228 -22.52 46.11 -16.47
CA PHE A 228 -22.12 47.34 -17.15
C PHE A 228 -22.60 47.39 -18.60
N THR A 229 -22.48 46.29 -19.33
CA THR A 229 -22.81 46.21 -20.77
C THR A 229 -24.22 45.73 -21.04
N GLY A 230 -24.88 45.09 -20.08
CA GLY A 230 -26.16 44.41 -20.26
C GLY A 230 -26.06 43.09 -21.06
N GLN A 231 -24.87 42.73 -21.57
CA GLN A 231 -24.66 41.50 -22.32
C GLN A 231 -24.41 40.34 -21.35
N HIS A 232 -25.18 39.25 -21.51
CA HIS A 232 -24.94 38.02 -20.75
C HIS A 232 -23.54 37.48 -20.99
N ASN A 233 -22.90 36.98 -19.93
CA ASN A 233 -21.50 36.56 -19.99
C ASN A 233 -21.25 35.49 -21.09
N GLN A 234 -22.17 34.55 -21.27
CA GLN A 234 -22.06 33.50 -22.29
C GLN A 234 -21.99 34.08 -23.72
N ASP A 235 -22.74 35.14 -23.98
CA ASP A 235 -22.80 35.80 -25.29
C ASP A 235 -21.54 36.65 -25.56
N SER A 236 -20.80 37.01 -24.50
CA SER A 236 -19.55 37.78 -24.60
C SER A 236 -18.31 36.92 -24.90
N LEU A 237 -18.42 35.59 -24.84
CA LEU A 237 -17.31 34.65 -25.06
C LEU A 237 -16.85 34.66 -26.53
N GLY A 238 -15.61 34.22 -26.78
CA GLY A 238 -14.99 34.26 -28.11
C GLY A 238 -14.81 35.70 -28.60
N MET A 239 -15.38 36.03 -29.75
CA MET A 239 -15.42 37.40 -30.27
C MET A 239 -16.75 38.12 -29.97
N GLY A 240 -17.68 37.48 -29.26
CA GLY A 240 -19.02 38.02 -29.00
C GLY A 240 -19.02 39.34 -28.21
N TRP A 241 -17.94 39.63 -27.49
CA TRP A 241 -17.74 40.90 -26.81
C TRP A 241 -17.66 42.12 -27.73
N LEU A 242 -17.30 41.94 -29.02
CA LEU A 242 -17.25 43.04 -29.99
C LEU A 242 -18.64 43.67 -30.19
N ALA A 243 -19.72 42.91 -29.99
CA ALA A 243 -21.08 43.43 -30.09
C ALA A 243 -21.42 44.48 -29.03
N ALA A 244 -20.68 44.51 -27.91
CA ALA A 244 -20.85 45.49 -26.85
C ALA A 244 -19.94 46.72 -26.99
N VAL A 245 -19.08 46.76 -28.02
CA VAL A 245 -18.12 47.84 -28.26
C VAL A 245 -18.58 48.64 -29.47
N HIS A 246 -18.71 49.95 -29.30
CA HIS A 246 -19.08 50.85 -30.39
C HIS A 246 -17.95 50.87 -31.45
N PRO A 247 -18.27 50.89 -32.76
CA PRO A 247 -17.28 51.00 -33.83
C PRO A 247 -16.43 52.26 -33.74
#